data_AF-A0A246K5C4-F1
#
_entry.id   AF-A0A246K5C4-F1
#
_cell.length_a   1.000
_cell.length_b   1.000
_cell.length_c   1.000
_cell.angle_alpha   90.00
_cell.angle_beta   90.00
_cell.angle_gamma   90.00
#
_symmetry.space_group_name_H-M   'P 1'
#
loop_
_entity.id
_entity.type
_entity.pdbx_description
1 polymer ?
#
loop_
_entity_poly.entity_id
_entity_poly.type
_entity_poly.pdbx_seq_one_letter_code
_entity_poly.pdbx_strand_id
1 'polypeptide(L)'
;MNRQTAPTDWKGSVMQNRIAKRYAAERRFKLFGLGAVLLSGAFLAFLLFVMVGNGARGFTYTHVAVPVDFKAMPLTIDTARLGDADANQMIANAGLADIVAFAADEALGDGGSALISENAWKEVRSAIIDDPELLGGKTVFDLPASSEVDIAAKDGAKGALGATVAKLKADGKLGTGIHWPFFKNADATDPAVAGIWGALKGSILTIFIAFIIAFPTGVLAALYLEEYAAKNRWTDLIEVSINNLAAVPSIIFGLLALAVFINWFGICQASPLVGGLTLALMTMPVIVIASRNAIKSVPPSIRDAALGVGASPVQVVFHHVLPLALPGILTGTIIGMARALGETAPLLLVGMRAFIGDVPGGICSPSTVLPMQIFLWSDEVDRGFVEKTSAAIIVLLIVLLSMNAFAIYLRNKFEQRW
;
A
#
# COMPACT_ATOMS: atom_id res chain seq x y z
N MET A 1 63.17 -13.32 38.66
CA MET A 1 62.41 -12.33 39.45
C MET A 1 60.93 -12.52 39.18
N ASN A 2 60.27 -13.39 39.95
CA ASN A 2 58.81 -13.52 39.95
C ASN A 2 58.23 -12.31 40.70
N ARG A 3 57.68 -11.33 39.97
CA ARG A 3 56.85 -10.29 40.61
C ARG A 3 55.58 -10.97 41.09
N GLN A 4 55.50 -11.23 42.40
CA GLN A 4 54.24 -11.57 43.06
C GLN A 4 53.26 -10.41 42.79
N THR A 5 52.28 -10.63 41.93
CA THR A 5 51.15 -9.70 41.79
C THR A 5 50.33 -9.80 43.06
N ALA A 6 50.31 -8.73 43.86
CA ALA A 6 49.50 -8.67 45.06
C ALA A 6 48.02 -8.98 44.73
N PRO A 7 47.30 -9.72 45.60
CA PRO A 7 45.89 -10.03 45.37
C PRO A 7 45.08 -8.73 45.24
N THR A 8 44.19 -8.68 44.24
CA THR A 8 43.39 -7.48 43.98
C THR A 8 42.51 -7.18 45.19
N ASP A 9 42.68 -6.00 45.79
CA ASP A 9 41.82 -5.55 46.88
C ASP A 9 40.48 -5.07 46.31
N TRP A 10 39.48 -5.96 46.35
CA TRP A 10 38.13 -5.69 45.90
C TRP A 10 37.38 -4.66 46.75
N LYS A 11 37.81 -4.44 48.00
CA LYS A 11 37.18 -3.48 48.93
C LYS A 11 37.94 -2.15 48.98
N GLY A 12 39.14 -2.09 48.41
CA GLY A 12 39.94 -0.88 48.30
C GLY A 12 39.21 0.24 47.56
N SER A 13 39.43 1.48 48.00
CA SER A 13 38.78 2.69 47.47
C SER A 13 38.97 2.84 45.95
N VAL A 14 40.14 2.46 45.42
CA VAL A 14 40.45 2.49 43.99
C VAL A 14 39.53 1.54 43.20
N MET A 15 39.29 0.34 43.72
CA MET A 15 38.42 -0.65 43.05
C MET A 15 36.95 -0.27 43.15
N GLN A 16 36.49 0.20 44.31
CA GLN A 16 35.13 0.70 44.50
C GLN A 16 34.83 1.90 43.59
N ASN A 17 35.78 2.83 43.42
CA ASN A 17 35.65 3.94 42.47
C ASN A 17 35.55 3.45 41.01
N ARG A 18 36.29 2.40 40.62
CA ARG A 18 36.18 1.79 39.28
C ARG A 18 34.81 1.13 39.07
N ILE A 19 34.31 0.40 40.07
CA ILE A 19 32.99 -0.24 40.04
C ILE A 19 31.88 0.82 39.94
N ALA A 20 31.94 1.88 40.74
CA ALA A 20 30.98 2.98 40.69
C ALA A 20 30.99 3.68 39.31
N LYS A 21 32.18 3.92 38.72
CA LYS A 21 32.29 4.45 37.35
C LYS A 21 31.67 3.51 36.31
N ARG A 22 31.88 2.18 36.44
CA ARG A 22 31.28 1.18 35.54
C ARG A 22 29.75 1.17 35.64
N TYR A 23 29.18 1.16 36.85
CA TYR A 23 27.73 1.21 37.04
C TYR A 23 27.13 2.53 36.57
N ALA A 24 27.82 3.66 36.76
CA ALA A 24 27.38 4.94 36.21
C ALA A 24 27.42 4.98 34.67
N ALA A 25 28.42 4.35 34.04
CA ALA A 25 28.48 4.18 32.59
C ALA A 25 27.34 3.26 32.09
N GLU A 26 27.10 2.15 32.76
CA GLU A 26 26.01 1.22 32.45
C GLU A 26 24.63 1.89 32.58
N ARG A 27 24.40 2.66 33.64
CA ARG A 27 23.15 3.40 33.83
C ARG A 27 22.93 4.45 32.75
N ARG A 28 23.99 5.18 32.36
CA ARG A 28 23.91 6.13 31.23
C ARG A 28 23.63 5.43 29.91
N PHE A 29 24.28 4.30 29.64
CA PHE A 29 24.03 3.50 28.43
C PHE A 29 22.57 3.01 28.38
N LYS A 30 22.04 2.47 29.48
CA LYS A 30 20.62 2.07 29.58
C LYS A 30 19.66 3.26 29.38
N LEU A 31 19.98 4.42 29.94
CA LEU A 31 19.20 5.65 29.75
C LEU A 31 19.24 6.14 28.31
N PHE A 32 20.39 6.11 27.64
CA PHE A 32 20.48 6.45 26.22
C PHE A 32 19.71 5.46 25.35
N GLY A 33 19.80 4.16 25.65
CA GLY A 33 19.02 3.13 24.96
C GLY A 33 17.51 3.34 25.12
N LEU A 34 17.03 3.57 26.35
CA LEU A 34 15.63 3.88 26.63
C LEU A 34 15.20 5.19 25.96
N GLY A 35 16.03 6.23 26.04
CA GLY A 35 15.78 7.52 25.40
C GLY A 35 15.64 7.41 23.88
N ALA A 36 16.47 6.60 23.23
CA ALA A 36 16.39 6.34 21.79
C ALA A 36 15.09 5.60 21.41
N VAL A 37 14.68 4.59 22.18
CA VAL A 37 13.41 3.87 21.97
C VAL A 37 12.21 4.78 22.15
N LEU A 38 12.21 5.60 23.22
CA LEU A 38 11.13 6.55 23.49
C LEU A 38 11.05 7.64 22.42
N LEU A 39 12.19 8.18 21.98
CA LEU A 39 12.24 9.20 20.92
C LEU A 39 11.71 8.64 19.59
N SER A 40 12.13 7.42 19.22
CA SER A 40 11.64 6.74 18.01
C SER A 40 10.13 6.47 18.09
N GLY A 41 9.64 6.00 19.25
CA GLY A 41 8.21 5.79 19.48
C GLY A 41 7.40 7.09 19.44
N ALA A 42 7.91 8.18 20.03
CA ALA A 42 7.29 9.49 20.00
C ALA A 42 7.21 10.06 18.58
N PHE A 43 8.27 9.92 17.80
CA PHE A 43 8.28 10.35 16.39
C PHE A 43 7.26 9.56 15.55
N LEU A 44 7.18 8.25 15.73
CA LEU A 44 6.16 7.42 15.07
C LEU A 44 4.74 7.84 15.49
N ALA A 45 4.50 8.03 16.79
CA ALA A 45 3.20 8.46 17.29
C ALA A 45 2.80 9.84 16.74
N PHE A 46 3.74 10.77 16.66
CA PHE A 46 3.54 12.08 16.04
C PHE A 46 3.17 11.97 14.56
N LEU A 47 3.91 11.17 13.78
CA LEU A 47 3.61 10.94 12.36
C LEU A 47 2.22 10.32 12.19
N LEU A 48 1.89 9.29 12.96
CA LEU A 48 0.57 8.65 12.91
C LEU A 48 -0.55 9.63 13.30
N PHE A 49 -0.34 10.47 14.31
CA PHE A 49 -1.32 11.48 14.71
C PHE A 49 -1.58 12.50 13.59
N VAL A 50 -0.53 13.03 12.97
CA VAL A 50 -0.65 13.98 11.86
C VAL A 50 -1.32 13.32 10.65
N MET A 51 -0.92 12.08 10.31
CA MET A 51 -1.50 11.33 9.20
C MET A 51 -2.98 11.03 9.41
N VAL A 52 -3.38 10.58 10.60
CA VAL A 52 -4.78 10.30 10.92
C VAL A 52 -5.61 11.59 10.95
N GLY A 53 -5.09 12.66 11.53
CA GLY A 53 -5.76 13.96 11.56
C GLY A 53 -6.03 14.53 10.17
N ASN A 54 -5.02 14.52 9.29
CA ASN A 54 -5.16 15.00 7.91
C ASN A 54 -6.00 14.04 7.05
N GLY A 55 -5.81 12.72 7.21
CA GLY A 55 -6.50 11.72 6.41
C GLY A 55 -7.99 11.57 6.75
N ALA A 56 -8.40 11.85 8.00
CA ALA A 56 -9.81 11.89 8.38
C ALA A 56 -10.60 12.91 7.53
N ARG A 57 -9.98 14.05 7.19
CA ARG A 57 -10.60 15.05 6.31
C ARG A 57 -10.72 14.53 4.87
N GLY A 58 -9.75 13.75 4.39
CA GLY A 58 -9.77 13.16 3.04
C GLY A 58 -10.90 12.13 2.81
N PHE A 59 -11.41 11.50 3.87
CA PHE A 59 -12.58 10.59 3.82
C PHE A 59 -13.93 11.31 3.86
N THR A 60 -13.93 12.61 4.14
CA THR A 60 -15.13 13.44 4.13
C THR A 60 -15.10 14.37 2.95
N TYR A 61 -16.28 14.70 2.43
CA TYR A 61 -16.38 15.52 1.23
C TYR A 61 -17.65 16.37 1.23
N THR A 62 -17.50 17.58 0.73
CA THR A 62 -18.57 18.57 0.58
C THR A 62 -19.30 18.38 -0.74
N HIS A 63 -20.62 18.26 -0.68
CA HIS A 63 -21.48 18.10 -1.85
C HIS A 63 -22.43 19.30 -1.95
N VAL A 64 -22.79 19.62 -3.19
CA VAL A 64 -23.72 20.68 -3.54
C VAL A 64 -24.90 20.06 -4.27
N ALA A 65 -26.10 20.29 -3.75
CA ALA A 65 -27.35 19.81 -4.35
C ALA A 65 -27.67 20.62 -5.61
N VAL A 66 -27.57 20.00 -6.77
CA VAL A 66 -27.85 20.61 -8.08
C VAL A 66 -29.03 19.90 -8.75
N PRO A 67 -30.16 20.58 -8.96
CA PRO A 67 -31.27 20.06 -9.75
C PRO A 67 -30.91 20.07 -11.24
N VAL A 68 -30.82 18.90 -11.86
CA VAL A 68 -30.61 18.74 -13.30
C VAL A 68 -31.93 18.33 -13.95
N ASP A 69 -32.34 19.07 -14.98
CA ASP A 69 -33.59 18.83 -15.71
C ASP A 69 -33.31 18.32 -17.13
N PHE A 70 -33.38 16.99 -17.29
CA PHE A 70 -33.14 16.33 -18.57
C PHE A 70 -34.31 16.49 -19.55
N LYS A 71 -35.48 16.98 -19.12
CA LYS A 71 -36.57 17.32 -20.06
C LYS A 71 -36.32 18.66 -20.73
N ALA A 72 -35.81 19.62 -19.97
CA ALA A 72 -35.44 20.94 -20.50
C ALA A 72 -34.19 20.87 -21.38
N MET A 73 -33.22 20.02 -21.00
CA MET A 73 -31.98 19.79 -21.74
C MET A 73 -31.76 18.29 -21.98
N PRO A 74 -32.36 17.73 -23.05
CA PRO A 74 -32.27 16.29 -23.32
C PRO A 74 -30.86 15.88 -23.71
N LEU A 75 -30.34 14.89 -23.00
CA LEU A 75 -29.10 14.21 -23.34
C LEU A 75 -29.37 13.25 -24.51
N THR A 76 -28.74 13.48 -25.67
CA THR A 76 -28.97 12.65 -26.86
C THR A 76 -28.08 11.42 -26.81
N ILE A 77 -28.57 10.33 -26.20
CA ILE A 77 -27.87 9.05 -26.10
C ILE A 77 -28.80 7.87 -26.37
N ASP A 78 -28.24 6.77 -26.87
CA ASP A 78 -28.96 5.50 -27.01
C ASP A 78 -28.92 4.74 -25.68
N THR A 79 -30.05 4.72 -24.96
CA THR A 79 -30.16 4.10 -23.64
C THR A 79 -29.99 2.58 -23.68
N ALA A 80 -30.23 1.93 -24.83
CA ALA A 80 -30.03 0.49 -24.99
C ALA A 80 -28.55 0.09 -24.91
N ARG A 81 -27.64 1.04 -25.13
CA ARG A 81 -26.18 0.83 -25.18
C ARG A 81 -25.48 1.23 -23.87
N LEU A 82 -26.22 1.59 -22.83
CA LEU A 82 -25.65 1.97 -21.54
C LEU A 82 -24.92 0.81 -20.83
N GLY A 83 -25.16 -0.44 -21.23
CA GLY A 83 -24.43 -1.62 -20.75
C GLY A 83 -23.16 -1.96 -21.54
N ASP A 84 -22.88 -1.26 -22.64
CA ASP A 84 -21.72 -1.53 -23.50
C ASP A 84 -20.42 -1.02 -22.85
N ALA A 85 -19.29 -1.61 -23.25
CA ALA A 85 -17.97 -1.20 -22.77
C ALA A 85 -17.62 0.27 -23.10
N ASP A 86 -18.27 0.86 -24.12
CA ASP A 86 -18.08 2.26 -24.56
C ASP A 86 -19.10 3.24 -23.98
N ALA A 87 -20.03 2.80 -23.12
CA ALA A 87 -21.09 3.65 -22.54
C ALA A 87 -20.52 4.90 -21.86
N ASN A 88 -19.41 4.75 -21.12
CA ASN A 88 -18.73 5.86 -20.45
C ASN A 88 -18.23 6.95 -21.41
N GLN A 89 -17.75 6.54 -22.59
CA GLN A 89 -17.22 7.43 -23.61
C GLN A 89 -18.34 8.07 -24.44
N MET A 90 -19.40 7.32 -24.72
CA MET A 90 -20.60 7.82 -25.39
C MET A 90 -21.24 8.96 -24.59
N ILE A 91 -21.45 8.78 -23.28
CA ILE A 91 -22.05 9.81 -22.42
C ILE A 91 -21.15 11.03 -22.29
N ALA A 92 -19.83 10.83 -22.19
CA ALA A 92 -18.86 11.93 -22.14
C ALA A 92 -18.92 12.80 -23.41
N ASN A 93 -19.11 12.17 -24.59
CA ASN A 93 -19.22 12.87 -25.87
C ASN A 93 -20.60 13.49 -26.11
N ALA A 94 -21.62 13.13 -25.33
CA ALA A 94 -22.99 13.61 -25.49
C ALA A 94 -23.26 14.97 -24.84
N GLY A 95 -22.25 15.65 -24.30
CA GLY A 95 -22.38 16.98 -23.71
C GLY A 95 -22.93 17.00 -22.28
N LEU A 96 -22.90 15.86 -21.56
CA LEU A 96 -23.39 15.80 -20.18
C LEU A 96 -22.68 16.79 -19.25
N ALA A 97 -21.39 17.03 -19.46
CA ALA A 97 -20.62 18.01 -18.70
C ALA A 97 -21.22 19.42 -18.82
N ASP A 98 -21.60 19.84 -20.03
CA ASP A 98 -22.18 21.16 -20.29
C ASP A 98 -23.58 21.29 -19.67
N ILE A 99 -24.40 20.23 -19.74
CA ILE A 99 -25.73 20.19 -19.11
C ILE A 99 -25.61 20.36 -17.59
N VAL A 100 -24.66 19.67 -16.97
CA VAL A 100 -24.44 19.76 -15.51
C VAL A 100 -23.92 21.14 -15.11
N ALA A 101 -22.99 21.71 -15.89
CA ALA A 101 -22.50 23.06 -15.66
C ALA A 101 -23.63 24.11 -15.76
N PHE A 102 -24.45 24.03 -16.81
CA PHE A 102 -25.60 24.91 -17.00
C PHE A 102 -26.60 24.80 -15.84
N ALA A 103 -26.95 23.57 -15.44
CA ALA A 103 -27.86 23.33 -14.32
C ALA A 103 -27.32 23.91 -13.00
N ALA A 104 -25.99 23.86 -12.79
CA ALA A 104 -25.36 24.45 -11.62
C ALA A 104 -25.41 25.99 -11.64
N ASP A 105 -25.17 26.63 -12.78
CA ASP A 105 -25.30 28.07 -12.94
C ASP A 105 -26.75 28.55 -12.74
N GLU A 106 -27.73 27.81 -13.29
CA GLU A 106 -29.15 28.13 -13.08
C GLU A 106 -29.56 27.98 -11.60
N ALA A 107 -29.09 26.94 -10.92
CA ALA A 107 -29.50 26.63 -9.56
C ALA A 107 -28.77 27.45 -8.48
N LEU A 108 -27.53 27.86 -8.72
CA LEU A 108 -26.65 28.51 -7.73
C LEU A 108 -26.40 29.99 -8.05
N GLY A 109 -26.77 30.46 -9.25
CA GLY A 109 -26.54 31.80 -9.77
C GLY A 109 -25.28 31.88 -10.65
N ASP A 110 -25.00 33.07 -11.19
CA ASP A 110 -23.84 33.29 -12.07
C ASP A 110 -22.53 32.78 -11.44
N GLY A 111 -21.87 31.83 -12.11
CA GLY A 111 -20.64 31.18 -11.63
C GLY A 111 -20.88 29.98 -10.70
N GLY A 112 -22.11 29.47 -10.61
CA GLY A 112 -22.49 28.26 -9.89
C GLY A 112 -21.73 27.02 -10.33
N SER A 113 -21.40 26.90 -11.61
CA SER A 113 -20.59 25.82 -12.18
C SER A 113 -19.18 25.75 -11.57
N ALA A 114 -18.61 26.88 -11.14
CA ALA A 114 -17.30 26.92 -10.46
C ALA A 114 -17.37 26.47 -8.98
N LEU A 115 -18.57 26.33 -8.41
CA LEU A 115 -18.78 25.87 -7.03
C LEU A 115 -18.85 24.34 -6.93
N ILE A 116 -19.01 23.66 -8.06
CA ILE A 116 -18.95 22.20 -8.19
C ILE A 116 -17.64 21.78 -8.86
N SER A 117 -17.27 20.52 -8.69
CA SER A 117 -16.11 19.94 -9.35
C SER A 117 -16.29 19.93 -10.88
N GLU A 118 -15.22 20.22 -11.62
CA GLU A 118 -15.21 20.14 -13.09
C GLU A 118 -15.56 18.73 -13.59
N ASN A 119 -15.35 17.71 -12.75
CA ASN A 119 -15.66 16.32 -13.02
C ASN A 119 -16.94 15.82 -12.33
N ALA A 120 -17.74 16.70 -11.71
CA ALA A 120 -18.99 16.34 -11.05
C ALA A 120 -19.98 15.60 -11.97
N TRP A 121 -19.95 15.89 -13.27
CA TRP A 121 -20.75 15.21 -14.28
C TRP A 121 -20.50 13.70 -14.35
N LYS A 122 -19.34 13.21 -13.88
CA LYS A 122 -19.05 11.77 -13.83
C LYS A 122 -19.93 11.04 -12.81
N GLU A 123 -20.33 11.69 -11.71
CA GLU A 123 -21.27 11.12 -10.74
C GLU A 123 -22.68 11.05 -11.34
N VAL A 124 -23.09 12.08 -12.08
CA VAL A 124 -24.36 12.08 -12.83
C VAL A 124 -24.37 10.98 -13.89
N ARG A 125 -23.25 10.80 -14.62
CA ARG A 125 -23.08 9.72 -15.59
C ARG A 125 -23.27 8.35 -14.92
N SER A 126 -22.58 8.11 -13.80
CA SER A 126 -22.69 6.84 -13.08
C SER A 126 -24.13 6.59 -12.61
N ALA A 127 -24.80 7.62 -12.10
CA ALA A 127 -26.21 7.53 -11.70
C ALA A 127 -27.15 7.21 -12.88
N ILE A 128 -26.92 7.79 -14.06
CA ILE A 128 -27.70 7.49 -15.29
C ILE A 128 -27.45 6.07 -15.79
N ILE A 129 -26.20 5.56 -15.68
CA ILE A 129 -25.88 4.18 -16.05
C ILE A 129 -26.59 3.20 -15.11
N ASP A 130 -26.59 3.48 -13.81
CA ASP A 130 -27.24 2.65 -12.79
C ASP A 130 -28.77 2.72 -12.88
N ASP A 131 -29.32 3.90 -13.18
CA ASP A 131 -30.76 4.15 -13.35
C ASP A 131 -31.06 5.05 -14.57
N PRO A 132 -31.32 4.46 -15.75
CA PRO A 132 -31.64 5.21 -16.96
C PRO A 132 -32.95 6.00 -16.90
N GLU A 133 -33.86 5.70 -15.95
CA GLU A 133 -35.14 6.42 -15.82
C GLU A 133 -34.95 7.88 -15.40
N LEU A 134 -33.79 8.21 -14.82
CA LEU A 134 -33.43 9.56 -14.40
C LEU A 134 -33.42 10.58 -15.57
N LEU A 135 -33.16 10.12 -16.79
CA LEU A 135 -33.22 10.94 -18.00
C LEU A 135 -34.64 11.44 -18.32
N GLY A 136 -35.66 10.80 -17.75
CA GLY A 136 -37.06 11.11 -18.00
C GLY A 136 -37.60 12.28 -17.18
N GLY A 137 -36.80 12.95 -16.35
CA GLY A 137 -37.30 13.94 -15.40
C GLY A 137 -36.29 14.96 -14.88
N LYS A 138 -36.70 15.65 -13.83
CA LYS A 138 -35.87 16.58 -13.05
C LYS A 138 -35.44 15.89 -11.77
N THR A 139 -34.13 15.73 -11.59
CA THR A 139 -33.55 15.02 -10.45
C THR A 139 -32.52 15.92 -9.76
N VAL A 140 -32.52 15.91 -8.43
CA VAL A 140 -31.49 16.61 -7.65
C VAL A 140 -30.33 15.67 -7.43
N PHE A 141 -29.14 16.08 -7.87
CA PHE A 141 -27.91 15.34 -7.67
C PHE A 141 -27.06 16.01 -6.59
N ASP A 142 -26.54 15.22 -5.66
CA ASP A 142 -25.53 15.66 -4.70
C ASP A 142 -24.16 15.64 -5.37
N LEU A 143 -23.82 16.73 -6.04
CA LEU A 143 -22.62 16.84 -6.83
C LEU A 143 -21.41 17.18 -5.96
N PRO A 144 -20.22 16.64 -6.26
CA PRO A 144 -19.05 17.03 -5.53
C PRO A 144 -18.75 18.53 -5.74
N ALA A 145 -18.46 19.25 -4.65
CA ALA A 145 -18.07 20.66 -4.69
C ALA A 145 -16.72 20.86 -5.44
N SER A 146 -16.31 22.08 -5.73
CA SER A 146 -14.93 22.32 -6.17
C SER A 146 -13.95 22.18 -5.00
N SER A 147 -12.65 21.90 -5.27
CA SER A 147 -11.61 21.78 -4.22
C SER A 147 -11.62 22.98 -3.26
N GLU A 148 -11.77 24.19 -3.80
CA GLU A 148 -11.77 25.43 -3.04
C GLU A 148 -12.99 25.53 -2.10
N VAL A 149 -14.17 25.13 -2.59
CA VAL A 149 -15.41 25.10 -1.80
C VAL A 149 -15.35 24.02 -0.72
N ASP A 150 -14.82 22.82 -1.04
CA ASP A 150 -14.66 21.74 -0.07
C ASP A 150 -13.72 22.13 1.07
N ILE A 151 -12.55 22.70 0.75
CA ILE A 151 -11.59 23.20 1.75
C ILE A 151 -12.22 24.32 2.59
N ALA A 152 -12.87 25.29 1.96
CA ALA A 152 -13.50 26.39 2.68
C ALA A 152 -14.62 25.90 3.61
N ALA A 153 -15.41 24.92 3.19
CA ALA A 153 -16.44 24.27 4.03
C ALA A 153 -15.83 23.54 5.23
N LYS A 154 -14.76 22.77 5.01
CA LYS A 154 -14.05 22.04 6.07
C LYS A 154 -13.32 22.96 7.05
N ASP A 155 -12.83 24.12 6.58
CA ASP A 155 -12.16 25.13 7.42
C ASP A 155 -13.16 26.08 8.12
N GLY A 156 -14.45 25.79 8.06
CA GLY A 156 -15.50 26.52 8.78
C GLY A 156 -15.90 27.82 8.09
N ALA A 157 -16.02 27.81 6.76
CA ALA A 157 -16.39 28.94 5.93
C ALA A 157 -15.41 30.14 6.07
N LYS A 158 -14.11 29.85 6.12
CA LYS A 158 -13.03 30.86 6.14
C LYS A 158 -12.46 31.07 4.74
N GLY A 159 -11.75 32.18 4.56
CA GLY A 159 -11.08 32.53 3.29
C GLY A 159 -12.01 33.20 2.27
N ALA A 160 -11.56 33.27 1.02
CA ALA A 160 -12.23 34.02 -0.05
C ALA A 160 -13.65 33.53 -0.34
N LEU A 161 -13.89 32.20 -0.32
CA LEU A 161 -15.19 31.59 -0.57
C LEU A 161 -16.05 31.40 0.68
N GLY A 162 -15.60 31.89 1.84
CA GLY A 162 -16.29 31.67 3.11
C GLY A 162 -17.73 32.16 3.13
N ALA A 163 -17.99 33.37 2.62
CA ALA A 163 -19.34 33.93 2.54
C ALA A 163 -20.26 33.09 1.63
N THR A 164 -19.75 32.63 0.49
CA THR A 164 -20.48 31.78 -0.46
C THR A 164 -20.84 30.44 0.17
N VAL A 165 -19.88 29.79 0.83
CA VAL A 165 -20.10 28.52 1.54
C VAL A 165 -21.13 28.68 2.66
N ALA A 166 -21.05 29.76 3.44
CA ALA A 166 -22.01 30.03 4.52
C ALA A 166 -23.43 30.22 3.98
N LYS A 167 -23.58 30.91 2.84
CA LYS A 167 -24.85 31.09 2.15
C LYS A 167 -25.40 29.76 1.65
N LEU A 168 -24.61 28.96 0.92
CA LEU A 168 -25.04 27.65 0.40
C LEU A 168 -25.48 26.70 1.53
N LYS A 169 -24.77 26.75 2.67
CA LYS A 169 -25.11 25.97 3.85
C LYS A 169 -26.42 26.45 4.49
N ALA A 170 -26.64 27.75 4.58
CA ALA A 170 -27.88 28.33 5.09
C ALA A 170 -29.08 28.00 4.20
N ASP A 171 -28.86 27.96 2.88
CA ASP A 171 -29.87 27.61 1.88
C ASP A 171 -30.15 26.09 1.81
N GLY A 172 -29.46 25.28 2.62
CA GLY A 172 -29.60 23.82 2.62
C GLY A 172 -29.07 23.12 1.37
N LYS A 173 -28.31 23.84 0.52
CA LYS A 173 -27.74 23.32 -0.74
C LYS A 173 -26.38 22.68 -0.57
N LEU A 174 -25.73 22.83 0.58
CA LEU A 174 -24.39 22.31 0.86
C LEU A 174 -24.42 21.34 2.05
N GLY A 175 -23.91 20.13 1.82
CA GLY A 175 -23.80 19.08 2.83
C GLY A 175 -22.38 18.53 2.91
N THR A 176 -22.01 17.95 4.06
CA THR A 176 -20.74 17.23 4.21
C THR A 176 -21.02 15.81 4.63
N GLY A 177 -20.43 14.85 3.94
CA GLY A 177 -20.65 13.42 4.16
C GLY A 177 -19.41 12.58 3.94
N ILE A 178 -19.56 11.27 4.05
CA ILE A 178 -18.50 10.30 3.72
C ILE A 178 -18.33 10.26 2.21
N HIS A 179 -17.09 10.36 1.72
CA HIS A 179 -16.76 10.26 0.30
C HIS A 179 -16.71 8.79 -0.13
N TRP A 180 -17.88 8.17 -0.29
CA TRP A 180 -17.97 6.82 -0.84
C TRP A 180 -17.29 6.64 -2.21
N PRO A 181 -17.32 7.63 -3.13
CA PRO A 181 -16.60 7.54 -4.40
C PRO A 181 -15.10 7.33 -4.23
N PHE A 182 -14.47 7.81 -3.14
CA PHE A 182 -13.07 7.54 -2.84
C PHE A 182 -12.72 6.05 -2.89
N PHE A 183 -13.61 5.19 -2.40
CA PHE A 183 -13.36 3.75 -2.29
C PHE A 183 -13.78 2.96 -3.54
N LYS A 184 -14.44 3.62 -4.51
CA LYS A 184 -14.96 2.97 -5.73
C LYS A 184 -14.24 3.45 -7.00
N ASN A 185 -13.89 4.74 -7.04
CA ASN A 185 -13.29 5.37 -8.19
C ASN A 185 -11.79 5.02 -8.30
N ALA A 186 -11.28 5.14 -9.52
CA ALA A 186 -9.84 5.09 -9.81
C ALA A 186 -9.22 6.50 -9.72
N ASP A 187 -7.99 6.63 -10.21
CA ASP A 187 -7.27 7.91 -10.16
C ASP A 187 -7.98 8.99 -10.99
N ALA A 188 -7.89 10.24 -10.55
CA ALA A 188 -8.43 11.39 -11.26
C ALA A 188 -7.53 12.60 -11.04
N THR A 189 -7.49 13.49 -12.04
CA THR A 189 -6.79 14.78 -11.94
C THR A 189 -7.51 15.80 -11.06
N ASP A 190 -8.74 15.48 -10.64
CA ASP A 190 -9.54 16.29 -9.74
C ASP A 190 -9.74 15.54 -8.42
N PRO A 191 -9.28 16.10 -7.28
CA PRO A 191 -9.35 15.43 -5.99
C PRO A 191 -10.80 15.19 -5.52
N ALA A 192 -11.78 15.88 -6.09
CA ALA A 192 -13.20 15.72 -5.81
C ALA A 192 -13.74 14.34 -6.18
N VAL A 193 -13.22 13.77 -7.26
CA VAL A 193 -13.68 12.50 -7.83
C VAL A 193 -12.60 11.42 -7.80
N ALA A 194 -11.38 11.76 -7.40
CA ALA A 194 -10.27 10.83 -7.25
C ALA A 194 -10.58 9.74 -6.21
N GLY A 195 -10.27 8.50 -6.57
CA GLY A 195 -10.43 7.34 -5.72
C GLY A 195 -9.20 6.44 -5.66
N ILE A 196 -9.17 5.60 -4.63
CA ILE A 196 -8.04 4.72 -4.29
C ILE A 196 -8.22 3.30 -4.81
N TRP A 197 -9.39 2.96 -5.36
CA TRP A 197 -9.75 1.58 -5.65
C TRP A 197 -8.85 0.95 -6.72
N GLY A 198 -8.51 1.72 -7.76
CA GLY A 198 -7.60 1.28 -8.81
C GLY A 198 -6.23 0.87 -8.25
N ALA A 199 -5.63 1.73 -7.44
CA ALA A 199 -4.35 1.49 -6.77
C ALA A 199 -4.41 0.36 -5.73
N LEU A 200 -5.51 0.25 -4.98
CA LEU A 200 -5.74 -0.79 -3.99
C LEU A 200 -5.82 -2.17 -4.66
N LYS A 201 -6.64 -2.31 -5.70
CA LYS A 201 -6.78 -3.57 -6.46
C LYS A 201 -5.46 -3.93 -7.14
N GLY A 202 -4.78 -2.97 -7.75
CA GLY A 202 -3.45 -3.17 -8.34
C GLY A 202 -2.42 -3.64 -7.31
N SER A 203 -2.35 -3.02 -6.14
CA SER A 203 -1.49 -3.46 -5.02
C SER A 203 -1.77 -4.90 -4.58
N ILE A 204 -3.04 -5.25 -4.35
CA ILE A 204 -3.43 -6.60 -3.91
C ILE A 204 -3.00 -7.65 -4.93
N LEU A 205 -3.31 -7.43 -6.22
CA LEU A 205 -2.94 -8.34 -7.29
C LEU A 205 -1.42 -8.48 -7.42
N THR A 206 -0.69 -7.37 -7.38
CA THR A 206 0.78 -7.33 -7.49
C THR A 206 1.43 -8.12 -6.35
N ILE A 207 0.99 -7.87 -5.11
CA ILE A 207 1.53 -8.55 -3.91
C ILE A 207 1.15 -10.01 -3.87
N PHE A 208 -0.06 -10.37 -4.32
CA PHE A 208 -0.49 -11.75 -4.41
C PHE A 208 0.36 -12.56 -5.40
N ILE A 209 0.63 -11.99 -6.58
CA ILE A 209 1.52 -12.60 -7.59
C ILE A 209 2.94 -12.73 -7.03
N ALA A 210 3.45 -11.68 -6.39
CA ALA A 210 4.76 -11.71 -5.76
C ALA A 210 4.88 -12.83 -4.71
N PHE A 211 3.86 -12.98 -3.86
CA PHE A 211 3.80 -14.02 -2.82
C PHE A 211 3.77 -15.43 -3.42
N ILE A 212 2.86 -15.69 -4.36
CA ILE A 212 2.71 -17.02 -4.99
C ILE A 212 4.00 -17.50 -5.65
N ILE A 213 4.82 -16.58 -6.16
CA ILE A 213 6.07 -16.92 -6.82
C ILE A 213 7.20 -17.01 -5.80
N ALA A 214 7.42 -15.95 -5.02
CA ALA A 214 8.59 -15.83 -4.17
C ALA A 214 8.56 -16.77 -2.96
N PHE A 215 7.38 -17.04 -2.38
CA PHE A 215 7.27 -17.90 -1.21
C PHE A 215 7.62 -19.36 -1.54
N PRO A 216 6.95 -20.06 -2.48
CA PRO A 216 7.28 -21.44 -2.77
C PRO A 216 8.69 -21.61 -3.32
N THR A 217 9.11 -20.75 -4.26
CA THR A 217 10.45 -20.85 -4.86
C THR A 217 11.55 -20.57 -3.85
N GLY A 218 11.38 -19.56 -2.99
CA GLY A 218 12.34 -19.20 -1.96
C GLY A 218 12.47 -20.29 -0.87
N VAL A 219 11.34 -20.83 -0.41
CA VAL A 219 11.33 -21.91 0.60
C VAL A 219 11.92 -23.19 0.03
N LEU A 220 11.56 -23.59 -1.19
CA LEU A 220 12.11 -24.80 -1.82
C LEU A 220 13.60 -24.66 -2.10
N ALA A 221 14.07 -23.49 -2.56
CA ALA A 221 15.49 -23.24 -2.74
C ALA A 221 16.25 -23.34 -1.40
N ALA A 222 15.72 -22.75 -0.33
CA ALA A 222 16.31 -22.86 1.00
C ALA A 222 16.34 -24.30 1.52
N LEU A 223 15.25 -25.04 1.34
CA LEU A 223 15.14 -26.44 1.73
C LEU A 223 16.16 -27.31 1.00
N TYR A 224 16.28 -27.12 -0.32
CA TYR A 224 17.27 -27.82 -1.13
C TYR A 224 18.70 -27.50 -0.68
N LEU A 225 19.02 -26.22 -0.51
CA LEU A 225 20.37 -25.79 -0.12
C LEU A 225 20.77 -26.26 1.27
N GLU A 226 19.84 -26.35 2.22
CA GLU A 226 20.16 -26.70 3.60
C GLU A 226 20.09 -28.22 3.88
N GLU A 227 19.15 -28.96 3.29
CA GLU A 227 18.93 -30.38 3.61
C GLU A 227 19.50 -31.35 2.56
N TYR A 228 19.65 -30.93 1.30
CA TYR A 228 20.01 -31.84 0.20
C TYR A 228 21.31 -31.48 -0.54
N ALA A 229 21.68 -30.20 -0.59
CA ALA A 229 22.83 -29.75 -1.35
C ALA A 229 24.15 -30.18 -0.71
N ALA A 230 25.02 -30.80 -1.51
CA ALA A 230 26.39 -31.08 -1.10
C ALA A 230 27.20 -29.77 -0.97
N LYS A 231 28.08 -29.70 0.02
CA LYS A 231 29.02 -28.58 0.17
C LYS A 231 30.07 -28.64 -0.94
N ASN A 232 29.92 -27.81 -1.95
CA ASN A 232 30.84 -27.71 -3.08
C ASN A 232 30.85 -26.26 -3.61
N ARG A 233 31.79 -25.99 -4.53
CA ARG A 233 31.99 -24.64 -5.10
C ARG A 233 30.75 -24.09 -5.82
N TRP A 234 29.87 -24.95 -6.34
CA TRP A 234 28.63 -24.53 -7.00
C TRP A 234 27.58 -24.07 -5.99
N THR A 235 27.40 -24.83 -4.91
CA THR A 235 26.54 -24.44 -3.79
C THR A 235 27.04 -23.13 -3.17
N ASP A 236 28.35 -23.01 -2.94
CA ASP A 236 28.97 -21.78 -2.42
C ASP A 236 28.71 -20.58 -3.35
N LEU A 237 28.82 -20.77 -4.67
CA LEU A 237 28.53 -19.72 -5.66
C LEU A 237 27.06 -19.28 -5.60
N ILE A 238 26.12 -20.23 -5.53
CA ILE A 238 24.68 -19.94 -5.41
C ILE A 238 24.40 -19.15 -4.13
N GLU A 239 24.99 -19.55 -3.00
CA GLU A 239 24.84 -18.85 -1.73
C GLU A 239 25.37 -17.41 -1.80
N VAL A 240 26.54 -17.20 -2.40
CA VAL A 240 27.10 -15.86 -2.61
C VAL A 240 26.20 -15.04 -3.54
N SER A 241 25.66 -15.63 -4.61
CA SER A 241 24.73 -14.96 -5.52
C SER A 241 23.44 -14.52 -4.82
N ILE A 242 22.86 -15.36 -3.97
CA ILE A 242 21.66 -15.01 -3.18
C ILE A 242 21.95 -13.83 -2.25
N ASN A 243 23.06 -13.88 -1.52
CA ASN A 243 23.47 -12.80 -0.61
C ASN A 243 23.75 -11.50 -1.35
N ASN A 244 24.41 -11.57 -2.51
CA ASN A 244 24.66 -10.40 -3.35
C ASN A 244 23.34 -9.82 -3.88
N LEU A 245 22.40 -10.68 -4.31
CA LEU A 245 21.10 -10.24 -4.83
C LEU A 245 20.27 -9.52 -3.76
N ALA A 246 20.37 -9.95 -2.50
CA ALA A 246 19.72 -9.27 -1.37
C ALA A 246 20.26 -7.85 -1.11
N ALA A 247 21.49 -7.55 -1.55
CA ALA A 247 22.14 -6.25 -1.41
C ALA A 247 21.92 -5.32 -2.62
N VAL A 248 21.35 -5.82 -3.71
CA VAL A 248 21.11 -5.04 -4.93
C VAL A 248 20.04 -3.95 -4.67
N PRO A 249 20.28 -2.69 -5.09
CA PRO A 249 19.27 -1.63 -5.01
C PRO A 249 17.99 -1.99 -5.77
N SER A 250 16.81 -1.69 -5.21
CA SER A 250 15.52 -2.14 -5.77
C SER A 250 15.25 -1.63 -7.19
N ILE A 251 15.78 -0.45 -7.56
CA ILE A 251 15.67 0.11 -8.91
C ILE A 251 16.28 -0.80 -9.99
N ILE A 252 17.34 -1.56 -9.68
CA ILE A 252 18.00 -2.44 -10.64
C ILE A 252 17.08 -3.61 -11.03
N PHE A 253 16.25 -4.10 -10.09
CA PHE A 253 15.24 -5.12 -10.40
C PHE A 253 14.18 -4.59 -11.38
N GLY A 254 13.82 -3.31 -11.28
CA GLY A 254 12.93 -2.66 -12.24
C GLY A 254 13.53 -2.58 -13.65
N LEU A 255 14.82 -2.24 -13.77
CA LEU A 255 15.52 -2.25 -15.06
C LEU A 255 15.59 -3.64 -15.66
N LEU A 256 15.88 -4.65 -14.83
CA LEU A 256 15.91 -6.05 -15.25
C LEU A 256 14.53 -6.49 -15.74
N ALA A 257 13.47 -6.18 -15.00
CA ALA A 257 12.11 -6.52 -15.38
C ALA A 257 11.68 -5.84 -16.68
N LEU A 258 12.02 -4.56 -16.87
CA LEU A 258 11.78 -3.87 -18.14
C LEU A 258 12.50 -4.57 -19.30
N ALA A 259 13.79 -4.88 -19.14
CA ALA A 259 14.58 -5.52 -20.20
C ALA A 259 14.13 -6.96 -20.50
N VAL A 260 13.82 -7.75 -19.47
CA VAL A 260 13.54 -9.18 -19.60
C VAL A 260 12.05 -9.44 -19.73
N PHE A 261 11.23 -9.03 -18.77
CA PHE A 261 9.80 -9.34 -18.78
C PHE A 261 9.05 -8.58 -19.87
N ILE A 262 9.28 -7.28 -20.01
CA ILE A 262 8.57 -6.47 -21.00
C ILE A 262 9.21 -6.63 -22.38
N ASN A 263 10.49 -6.26 -22.54
CA ASN A 263 11.09 -6.18 -23.87
C ASN A 263 11.40 -7.55 -24.49
N TRP A 264 11.86 -8.53 -23.70
CA TRP A 264 12.21 -9.85 -24.23
C TRP A 264 11.01 -10.80 -24.29
N PHE A 265 10.27 -10.93 -23.19
CA PHE A 265 9.13 -11.85 -23.10
C PHE A 265 7.79 -11.26 -23.54
N GLY A 266 7.70 -9.94 -23.77
CA GLY A 266 6.46 -9.30 -24.23
C GLY A 266 5.35 -9.28 -23.17
N ILE A 267 5.69 -9.35 -21.88
CA ILE A 267 4.71 -9.32 -20.79
C ILE A 267 4.05 -7.93 -20.73
N CYS A 268 2.75 -7.92 -20.45
CA CYS A 268 1.92 -6.73 -20.30
C CYS A 268 2.57 -5.66 -19.38
N GLN A 269 2.92 -4.51 -19.96
CA GLN A 269 3.49 -3.35 -19.25
C GLN A 269 2.48 -2.72 -18.29
N ALA A 270 2.98 -2.03 -17.25
CA ALA A 270 2.17 -1.29 -16.28
C ALA A 270 1.08 -2.15 -15.62
N SER A 271 1.33 -3.45 -15.45
CA SER A 271 0.33 -4.41 -14.98
C SER A 271 0.70 -5.04 -13.64
N PRO A 272 -0.28 -5.59 -12.89
CA PRO A 272 0.02 -6.33 -11.67
C PRO A 272 0.94 -7.53 -11.88
N LEU A 273 0.88 -8.17 -13.05
CA LEU A 273 1.71 -9.32 -13.38
C LEU A 273 3.19 -8.97 -13.43
N VAL A 274 3.58 -7.96 -14.24
CA VAL A 274 4.98 -7.55 -14.34
C VAL A 274 5.48 -6.95 -13.03
N GLY A 275 4.66 -6.15 -12.34
CA GLY A 275 4.97 -5.63 -11.03
C GLY A 275 5.21 -6.75 -10.01
N GLY A 276 4.32 -7.74 -9.96
CA GLY A 276 4.40 -8.88 -9.06
C GLY A 276 5.62 -9.75 -9.32
N LEU A 277 5.95 -10.02 -10.58
CA LEU A 277 7.18 -10.72 -10.96
C LEU A 277 8.44 -9.97 -10.54
N THR A 278 8.45 -8.64 -10.71
CA THR A 278 9.57 -7.79 -10.32
C THR A 278 9.77 -7.82 -8.80
N LEU A 279 8.70 -7.65 -8.03
CA LEU A 279 8.73 -7.75 -6.58
C LEU A 279 9.08 -9.17 -6.11
N ALA A 280 8.66 -10.21 -6.83
CA ALA A 280 9.04 -11.59 -6.52
C ALA A 280 10.55 -11.78 -6.60
N LEU A 281 11.19 -11.32 -7.67
CA LEU A 281 12.65 -11.39 -7.84
C LEU A 281 13.39 -10.64 -6.72
N MET A 282 12.88 -9.48 -6.32
CA MET A 282 13.47 -8.68 -5.26
C MET A 282 13.30 -9.32 -3.87
N THR A 283 12.15 -9.95 -3.60
CA THR A 283 11.82 -10.52 -2.29
C THR A 283 12.36 -11.93 -2.08
N MET A 284 12.53 -12.71 -3.16
CA MET A 284 12.98 -14.09 -3.10
C MET A 284 14.28 -14.27 -2.28
N PRO A 285 15.36 -13.47 -2.43
CA PRO A 285 16.57 -13.63 -1.63
C PRO A 285 16.33 -13.50 -0.13
N VAL A 286 15.45 -12.58 0.29
CA VAL A 286 15.08 -12.38 1.70
C VAL A 286 14.38 -13.62 2.24
N ILE A 287 13.45 -14.19 1.47
CA ILE A 287 12.74 -15.43 1.83
C ILE A 287 13.71 -16.61 1.92
N VAL A 288 14.63 -16.75 0.95
CA VAL A 288 15.62 -17.83 0.96
C VAL A 288 16.51 -17.75 2.20
N ILE A 289 17.09 -16.59 2.50
CA ILE A 289 17.99 -16.41 3.65
C ILE A 289 17.26 -16.71 4.97
N ALA A 290 16.06 -16.16 5.13
CA ALA A 290 15.28 -16.39 6.35
C ALA A 290 14.86 -17.86 6.50
N SER A 291 14.47 -18.50 5.39
CA SER A 291 14.08 -19.91 5.39
C SER A 291 15.25 -20.83 5.73
N ARG A 292 16.46 -20.56 5.20
CA ARG A 292 17.67 -21.31 5.56
C ARG A 292 17.98 -21.19 7.04
N ASN A 293 17.94 -19.98 7.59
CA ASN A 293 18.19 -19.76 9.02
C ASN A 293 17.16 -20.49 9.90
N ALA A 294 15.90 -20.56 9.47
CA ALA A 294 14.84 -21.27 10.18
C ALA A 294 15.01 -22.80 10.10
N ILE A 295 15.40 -23.35 8.95
CA ILE A 295 15.65 -24.78 8.79
C ILE A 295 16.88 -25.20 9.62
N LYS A 296 17.93 -24.40 9.59
CA LYS A 296 19.18 -24.62 10.32
C LYS A 296 19.01 -24.55 11.83
N SER A 297 18.02 -23.83 12.35
CA SER A 297 17.78 -23.71 13.79
C SER A 297 17.13 -24.95 14.40
N VAL A 298 16.55 -25.84 13.58
CA VAL A 298 16.01 -27.12 14.04
C VAL A 298 17.17 -27.97 14.58
N PRO A 299 17.10 -28.50 15.82
CA PRO A 299 18.19 -29.29 16.39
C PRO A 299 18.53 -30.54 15.57
N PRO A 300 19.83 -30.91 15.45
CA PRO A 300 20.22 -32.17 14.80
C PRO A 300 19.60 -33.41 15.45
N SER A 301 19.40 -33.39 16.78
CA SER A 301 18.79 -34.50 17.52
C SER A 301 17.40 -34.89 17.02
N ILE A 302 16.61 -33.94 16.51
CA ILE A 302 15.30 -34.23 15.92
C ILE A 302 15.45 -35.01 14.61
N ARG A 303 16.44 -34.64 13.79
CA ARG A 303 16.75 -35.34 12.54
C ARG A 303 17.24 -36.76 12.82
N ASP A 304 18.19 -36.89 13.74
CA ASP A 304 18.78 -38.17 14.14
C ASP A 304 17.73 -39.11 14.76
N ALA A 305 16.83 -38.58 15.60
CA ALA A 305 15.74 -39.38 16.19
C ALA A 305 14.76 -39.89 15.12
N ALA A 306 14.37 -39.04 14.17
CA ALA A 306 13.47 -39.42 13.09
C ALA A 306 14.11 -40.48 12.17
N LEU A 307 15.40 -40.33 11.82
CA LEU A 307 16.15 -41.37 11.11
C LEU A 307 16.26 -42.66 11.93
N GLY A 308 16.48 -42.56 13.24
CA GLY A 308 16.61 -43.69 14.16
C GLY A 308 15.36 -44.57 14.27
N VAL A 309 14.17 -44.02 14.02
CA VAL A 309 12.90 -44.78 13.94
C VAL A 309 12.57 -45.27 12.53
N GLY A 310 13.50 -45.11 11.57
CA GLY A 310 13.37 -45.60 10.19
C GLY A 310 12.69 -44.64 9.22
N ALA A 311 12.52 -43.35 9.57
CA ALA A 311 11.99 -42.37 8.62
C ALA A 311 13.00 -42.13 7.48
N SER A 312 12.52 -42.01 6.24
CA SER A 312 13.36 -41.62 5.11
C SER A 312 13.80 -40.16 5.22
N PRO A 313 14.91 -39.72 4.59
CA PRO A 313 15.34 -38.32 4.63
C PRO A 313 14.24 -37.33 4.22
N VAL A 314 13.43 -37.69 3.21
CA VAL A 314 12.27 -36.89 2.79
C VAL A 314 11.21 -36.83 3.89
N GLN A 315 10.92 -37.95 4.56
CA GLN A 315 9.99 -37.96 5.69
C GLN A 315 10.49 -37.14 6.87
N VAL A 316 11.80 -37.17 7.18
CA VAL A 316 12.41 -36.32 8.21
C VAL A 316 12.18 -34.85 7.88
N VAL A 317 12.44 -34.45 6.64
CA VAL A 317 12.29 -33.06 6.20
C VAL A 317 10.83 -32.61 6.26
N PHE A 318 9.90 -33.32 5.63
CA PHE A 318 8.52 -32.87 5.51
C PHE A 318 7.66 -33.06 6.76
N HIS A 319 7.94 -34.07 7.60
CA HIS A 319 7.14 -34.32 8.81
C HIS A 319 7.72 -33.68 10.07
N HIS A 320 9.03 -33.38 10.10
CA HIS A 320 9.68 -32.86 11.32
C HIS A 320 10.33 -31.50 11.06
N VAL A 321 11.31 -31.42 10.16
CA VAL A 321 12.12 -30.20 9.99
C VAL A 321 11.29 -29.02 9.47
N LEU A 322 10.56 -29.21 8.36
CA LEU A 322 9.81 -28.15 7.71
C LEU A 322 8.67 -27.62 8.60
N PRO A 323 7.86 -28.46 9.26
CA PRO A 323 6.86 -27.97 10.22
C PRO A 323 7.47 -27.18 11.38
N LEU A 324 8.60 -27.61 11.94
CA LEU A 324 9.28 -26.92 13.04
C LEU A 324 9.93 -25.60 12.59
N ALA A 325 10.42 -25.52 11.35
CA ALA A 325 11.00 -24.33 10.77
C ALA A 325 9.95 -23.33 10.24
N LEU A 326 8.71 -23.78 9.99
CA LEU A 326 7.66 -23.00 9.34
C LEU A 326 7.38 -21.65 10.02
N PRO A 327 7.33 -21.52 11.36
CA PRO A 327 7.13 -20.21 12.00
C PRO A 327 8.25 -19.21 11.68
N GLY A 328 9.49 -19.69 11.57
CA GLY A 328 10.66 -18.89 11.18
C GLY A 328 10.61 -18.48 9.70
N ILE A 329 10.28 -19.44 8.82
CA ILE A 329 10.08 -19.22 7.38
C ILE A 329 8.99 -18.16 7.14
N LEU A 330 7.85 -18.30 7.81
CA LEU A 330 6.73 -17.36 7.71
C LEU A 330 7.13 -15.97 8.19
N THR A 331 7.93 -15.86 9.27
CA THR A 331 8.44 -14.56 9.75
C THR A 331 9.30 -13.87 8.70
N GLY A 332 10.22 -14.60 8.06
CA GLY A 332 11.02 -14.07 6.95
C GLY A 332 10.18 -13.63 5.75
N THR A 333 9.16 -14.42 5.43
CA THR A 333 8.21 -14.14 4.35
C THR A 333 7.39 -12.88 4.64
N ILE A 334 6.90 -12.72 5.87
CA ILE A 334 6.17 -11.53 6.32
C ILE A 334 7.02 -10.28 6.13
N ILE A 335 8.28 -10.32 6.56
CA ILE A 335 9.22 -9.19 6.43
C ILE A 335 9.46 -8.87 4.94
N GLY A 336 9.67 -9.89 4.11
CA GLY A 336 9.85 -9.74 2.66
C GLY A 336 8.63 -9.10 1.99
N MET A 337 7.43 -9.60 2.28
CA MET A 337 6.18 -9.07 1.69
C MET A 337 5.84 -7.68 2.19
N ALA A 338 6.07 -7.38 3.47
CA ALA A 338 5.89 -6.05 4.04
C ALA A 338 6.81 -5.02 3.36
N ARG A 339 8.06 -5.40 3.06
CA ARG A 339 8.97 -4.58 2.26
C ARG A 339 8.42 -4.37 0.84
N ALA A 340 8.04 -5.44 0.16
CA ALA A 340 7.54 -5.38 -1.22
C ALA A 340 6.32 -4.45 -1.37
N LEU A 341 5.41 -4.48 -0.39
CA LEU A 341 4.20 -3.66 -0.36
C LEU A 341 4.51 -2.16 -0.28
N GLY A 342 5.68 -1.77 0.24
CA GLY A 342 6.14 -0.39 0.31
C GLY A 342 7.09 0.03 -0.81
N GLU A 343 7.39 -0.82 -1.79
CA GLU A 343 8.37 -0.50 -2.84
C GLU A 343 7.72 0.25 -4.02
N THR A 344 8.38 1.34 -4.43
CA THR A 344 7.96 2.20 -5.55
C THR A 344 8.98 2.17 -6.70
N ALA A 345 10.27 2.20 -6.36
CA ALA A 345 11.38 2.30 -7.30
C ALA A 345 11.37 1.27 -8.44
N PRO A 346 11.26 -0.06 -8.18
CA PRO A 346 11.21 -1.03 -9.27
C PRO A 346 9.94 -0.88 -10.14
N LEU A 347 8.82 -0.51 -9.52
CA LEU A 347 7.52 -0.43 -10.17
C LEU A 347 7.39 0.78 -11.12
N LEU A 348 8.10 1.87 -10.79
CA LEU A 348 8.27 3.03 -11.67
C LEU A 348 8.79 2.62 -13.06
N LEU A 349 9.81 1.74 -13.10
CA LEU A 349 10.47 1.36 -14.34
C LEU A 349 9.66 0.42 -15.22
N VAL A 350 8.75 -0.36 -14.62
CA VAL A 350 7.83 -1.25 -15.37
C VAL A 350 6.53 -0.55 -15.78
N GLY A 351 6.45 0.78 -15.63
CA GLY A 351 5.38 1.60 -16.18
C GLY A 351 4.20 1.87 -15.24
N MET A 352 4.26 1.44 -13.97
CA MET A 352 3.16 1.63 -13.01
C MET A 352 3.05 3.05 -12.44
N ARG A 353 3.77 4.03 -13.02
CA ARG A 353 3.61 5.47 -12.76
C ARG A 353 2.49 6.10 -13.60
N ALA A 354 2.04 5.43 -14.67
CA ALA A 354 1.09 6.02 -15.59
C ALA A 354 -0.21 6.41 -14.87
N PHE A 355 -0.80 7.54 -15.27
CA PHE A 355 -2.14 7.92 -14.85
C PHE A 355 -3.13 6.87 -15.36
N ILE A 356 -3.88 6.25 -14.43
CA ILE A 356 -4.79 5.15 -14.73
C ILE A 356 -6.15 5.49 -14.12
N GLY A 357 -7.00 6.06 -14.97
CA GLY A 357 -8.36 6.50 -14.61
C GLY A 357 -9.40 5.39 -14.58
N ASP A 358 -9.01 4.14 -14.84
CA ASP A 358 -9.88 2.97 -14.83
C ASP A 358 -9.45 1.94 -13.78
N VAL A 359 -10.42 1.20 -13.26
CA VAL A 359 -10.17 0.12 -12.30
C VAL A 359 -9.64 -1.11 -13.06
N PRO A 360 -8.50 -1.70 -12.67
CA PRO A 360 -7.91 -2.80 -13.43
C PRO A 360 -8.85 -4.02 -13.47
N GLY A 361 -9.17 -4.52 -14.67
CA GLY A 361 -10.05 -5.68 -14.86
C GLY A 361 -9.39 -7.01 -14.49
N GLY A 362 -8.07 -7.14 -14.67
CA GLY A 362 -7.32 -8.37 -14.38
C GLY A 362 -5.81 -8.14 -14.21
N ILE A 363 -5.03 -9.23 -14.22
CA ILE A 363 -3.59 -9.22 -13.92
C ILE A 363 -2.70 -8.61 -15.01
N CYS A 364 -3.22 -8.46 -16.24
CA CYS A 364 -2.53 -7.79 -17.35
C CYS A 364 -3.15 -6.45 -17.73
N SER A 365 -4.17 -5.99 -17.00
CA SER A 365 -4.74 -4.67 -17.20
C SER A 365 -3.76 -3.60 -16.68
N PRO A 366 -3.68 -2.42 -17.31
CA PRO A 366 -2.96 -1.28 -16.76
C PRO A 366 -3.42 -1.00 -15.32
N SER A 367 -2.48 -0.87 -14.40
CA SER A 367 -2.73 -0.65 -12.98
C SER A 367 -1.57 0.07 -12.30
N THR A 368 -1.89 0.79 -11.23
CA THR A 368 -0.92 1.38 -10.31
C THR A 368 -1.01 0.66 -8.96
N VAL A 369 -0.11 0.99 -8.03
CA VAL A 369 -0.10 0.48 -6.66
C VAL A 369 -0.25 1.63 -5.67
N LEU A 370 -0.75 1.35 -4.47
CA LEU A 370 -0.96 2.33 -3.41
C LEU A 370 0.28 3.21 -3.13
N PRO A 371 1.51 2.68 -2.96
CA PRO A 371 2.68 3.53 -2.73
C PRO A 371 2.97 4.48 -3.90
N MET A 372 2.71 4.02 -5.13
CA MET A 372 2.88 4.83 -6.33
C MET A 372 1.82 5.92 -6.41
N GLN A 373 0.57 5.61 -6.10
CA GLN A 373 -0.52 6.58 -6.06
C GLN A 373 -0.28 7.66 -5.00
N ILE A 374 0.17 7.26 -3.81
CA ILE A 374 0.52 8.18 -2.72
C ILE A 374 1.65 9.11 -3.18
N PHE A 375 2.67 8.57 -3.85
CA PHE A 375 3.76 9.39 -4.39
C PHE A 375 3.26 10.41 -5.42
N LEU A 376 2.40 9.99 -6.36
CA LEU A 376 1.83 10.89 -7.37
C LEU A 376 0.98 12.00 -6.74
N TRP A 377 0.06 11.67 -5.83
CA TRP A 377 -0.76 12.67 -5.17
C TRP A 377 0.02 13.57 -4.21
N SER A 378 1.15 13.10 -3.67
CA SER A 378 2.02 13.93 -2.82
C SER A 378 2.80 14.99 -3.60
N ASP A 379 2.96 14.80 -4.92
CA ASP A 379 3.63 15.73 -5.83
C ASP A 379 2.67 16.83 -6.34
N GLU A 380 1.36 16.65 -6.13
CA GLU A 380 0.33 17.61 -6.53
C GLU A 380 0.27 18.83 -5.61
N VAL A 381 0.05 20.01 -6.20
CA VAL A 381 0.04 21.30 -5.49
C VAL A 381 -1.31 21.60 -4.83
N ASP A 382 -2.41 20.99 -5.32
CA ASP A 382 -3.74 21.20 -4.75
C ASP A 382 -3.85 20.62 -3.33
N ARG A 383 -4.32 21.43 -2.39
CA ARG A 383 -4.58 21.05 -1.00
C ARG A 383 -5.57 19.87 -0.91
N GLY A 384 -6.47 19.70 -1.87
CA GLY A 384 -7.36 18.54 -1.95
C GLY A 384 -6.58 17.22 -2.07
N PHE A 385 -5.51 17.18 -2.87
CA PHE A 385 -4.66 15.99 -2.99
C PHE A 385 -3.84 15.72 -1.74
N VAL A 386 -3.52 16.72 -0.92
CA VAL A 386 -2.86 16.51 0.39
C VAL A 386 -3.74 15.69 1.34
N GLU A 387 -5.05 15.99 1.37
CA GLU A 387 -6.02 15.21 2.16
C GLU A 387 -6.20 13.80 1.60
N LYS A 388 -6.29 13.65 0.27
CA LYS A 388 -6.40 12.34 -0.40
C LYS A 388 -5.15 11.47 -0.22
N THR A 389 -3.96 12.08 -0.27
CA THR A 389 -2.68 11.42 0.04
C THR A 389 -2.66 10.87 1.45
N SER A 390 -3.09 11.68 2.42
CA SER A 390 -3.17 11.25 3.82
C SER A 390 -4.17 10.10 4.01
N ALA A 391 -5.34 10.17 3.36
CA ALA A 391 -6.33 9.09 3.36
C ALA A 391 -5.79 7.80 2.71
N ALA A 392 -5.07 7.91 1.58
CA ALA A 392 -4.43 6.79 0.91
C ALA A 392 -3.36 6.11 1.79
N ILE A 393 -2.56 6.89 2.53
CA ILE A 393 -1.59 6.36 3.49
C ILE A 393 -2.31 5.56 4.59
N ILE A 394 -3.44 6.05 5.11
CA ILE A 394 -4.24 5.30 6.08
C ILE A 394 -4.73 3.97 5.50
N VAL A 395 -5.23 3.97 4.26
CA VAL A 395 -5.65 2.74 3.57
C VAL A 395 -4.46 1.79 3.41
N LEU A 396 -3.30 2.27 2.97
CA LEU A 396 -2.08 1.47 2.85
C LEU A 396 -1.68 0.86 4.21
N LEU A 397 -1.71 1.65 5.29
CA LEU A 397 -1.41 1.17 6.64
C LEU A 397 -2.41 0.10 7.10
N ILE A 398 -3.71 0.29 6.84
CA ILE A 398 -4.74 -0.72 7.15
C ILE A 398 -4.46 -2.02 6.38
N VAL A 399 -4.15 -1.94 5.09
CA VAL A 399 -3.82 -3.11 4.26
C VAL A 399 -2.57 -3.81 4.80
N LEU A 400 -1.50 -3.06 5.09
CA LEU A 400 -0.25 -3.59 5.63
C LEU A 400 -0.47 -4.27 6.98
N LEU A 401 -1.18 -3.61 7.90
CA LEU A 401 -1.48 -4.15 9.22
C LEU A 401 -2.37 -5.38 9.13
N SER A 402 -3.38 -5.38 8.25
CA SER A 402 -4.27 -6.52 8.04
C SER A 402 -3.53 -7.72 7.45
N MET A 403 -2.68 -7.50 6.45
CA MET A 403 -1.81 -8.53 5.87
C MET A 403 -0.87 -9.12 6.93
N ASN A 404 -0.19 -8.27 7.70
CA ASN A 404 0.74 -8.71 8.74
C ASN A 404 0.01 -9.44 9.88
N ALA A 405 -1.16 -8.95 10.31
CA ALA A 405 -1.98 -9.61 11.32
C ALA A 405 -2.43 -11.00 10.85
N PHE A 406 -2.91 -11.12 9.61
CA PHE A 406 -3.27 -12.40 9.02
C PHE A 406 -2.09 -13.36 8.96
N ALA A 407 -0.92 -12.89 8.54
CA ALA A 407 0.26 -13.72 8.44
C ALA A 407 0.82 -14.13 9.83
N ILE A 408 0.75 -13.24 10.83
CA ILE A 408 1.08 -13.56 12.23
C ILE A 408 0.09 -14.59 12.79
N TYR A 409 -1.21 -14.45 12.48
CA TYR A 409 -2.21 -15.43 12.87
C TYR A 409 -1.89 -16.82 12.29
N LEU A 410 -1.55 -16.91 11.00
CA LEU A 410 -1.09 -18.15 10.38
C LEU A 410 0.15 -18.70 11.08
N ARG A 411 1.17 -17.86 11.32
CA ARG A 411 2.39 -18.25 12.02
C ARG A 411 2.09 -18.86 13.39
N ASN A 412 1.28 -18.19 14.21
CA ASN A 412 0.95 -18.64 15.56
C ASN A 412 0.15 -19.96 15.53
N LYS A 413 -0.68 -20.18 14.50
CA LYS A 413 -1.40 -21.45 14.30
C LYS A 413 -0.46 -22.62 13.99
N PHE A 414 0.64 -22.35 13.27
CA PHE A 414 1.65 -23.35 12.91
C PHE A 414 2.83 -23.41 13.91
N GLU A 415 2.81 -22.64 14.99
CA GLU A 415 3.85 -22.67 16.01
C GLU A 415 3.79 -23.99 16.79
N GLN A 416 4.74 -24.89 16.51
CA GLN A 416 4.99 -26.08 17.31
C GLN A 416 6.20 -25.80 18.21
N ARG A 417 5.98 -25.87 19.53
CA ARG A 417 7.06 -25.73 20.52
C ARG A 417 7.70 -27.09 20.76
N TRP A 418 9.02 -27.10 20.83
CA TRP A 418 9.84 -28.26 21.16
C TRP A 418 10.71 -27.96 22.38
#